data_AF-A0A175RVP1-F1
#
_entry.id   AF-A0A175RVP1-F1
#
_cell.length_a   1.000
_cell.length_b   1.000
_cell.length_c   1.000
_cell.angle_alpha   90.00
_cell.angle_beta   90.00
_cell.angle_gamma   90.00
#
_symmetry.space_group_name_H-M   'P 1'
#
loop_
_entity.id
_entity.type
_entity.pdbx_description
1 polymer ?
#
loop_
_entity_poly.entity_id
_entity_poly.type
_entity_poly.pdbx_seq_one_letter_code
_entity_poly.pdbx_strand_id
1 'polypeptide(L)' 'MSRIAERITDLSLKDDLDEAIDEAIRTCGGDARVAVGALILGQRSLQEAYSERISAGYVRRGLAK' A
#
# COMPACT_ATOMS: atom_id res chain seq x y z
N MET A 1 -3.84 5.00 -10.54
CA MET A 1 -3.74 3.79 -9.70
C MET A 1 -4.02 2.57 -10.57
N SER A 2 -3.21 1.51 -10.47
CA SER A 2 -3.53 0.23 -11.11
C SER A 2 -4.54 -0.52 -10.24
N ARG A 3 -5.56 -1.13 -10.84
CA ARG A 3 -6.67 -1.86 -10.17
C ARG A 3 -6.20 -2.99 -9.25
N ILE A 4 -4.97 -3.47 -9.45
CA ILE A 4 -4.33 -4.52 -8.65
C ILE A 4 -3.75 -3.94 -7.35
N ALA A 5 -3.17 -2.75 -7.40
CA ALA A 5 -2.58 -2.11 -6.23
C ALA A 5 -3.66 -1.79 -5.18
N GLU A 6 -4.83 -1.34 -5.62
CA GLU A 6 -5.98 -1.05 -4.73
C GLU A 6 -6.50 -2.30 -4.00
N ARG A 7 -6.50 -3.48 -4.67
CA ARG A 7 -6.99 -4.73 -4.05
C ARG A 7 -6.03 -5.30 -3.01
N ILE A 8 -4.73 -5.07 -3.16
CA ILE A 8 -3.72 -5.58 -2.21
C ILE A 8 -3.69 -4.76 -0.93
N THR A 9 -3.94 -3.45 -1.02
CA THR A 9 -3.99 -2.57 0.16
C THR A 9 -5.26 -2.76 1.01
N ASP A 10 -6.25 -3.48 0.50
CA ASP A 10 -7.55 -3.74 1.16
C ASP A 10 -7.65 -5.16 1.74
N LEU A 11 -6.57 -5.96 1.64
CA LEU A 11 -6.46 -7.23 2.34
C LEU A 11 -6.50 -6.96 3.84
N SER A 12 -7.48 -7.57 4.53
CA SER A 12 -7.50 -7.61 5.98
C SER A 12 -6.14 -8.12 6.45
N LEU A 13 -5.43 -7.31 7.24
CA LEU A 13 -4.26 -7.76 7.98
C LEU A 13 -4.72 -8.85 8.95
N LYS A 14 -4.76 -10.10 8.47
CA LYS A 14 -4.92 -11.25 9.34
C LYS A 14 -3.74 -11.24 10.29
N ASP A 15 -3.97 -11.62 11.55
CA ASP A 15 -2.90 -11.73 12.54
C ASP A 15 -1.84 -12.77 12.12
N ASP A 16 -2.20 -13.66 11.17
CA ASP A 16 -1.30 -14.61 10.53
C ASP A 16 -0.72 -14.04 9.22
N LEU A 17 0.59 -13.75 9.26
CA LEU A 17 1.35 -13.25 8.13
C LEU A 17 1.44 -14.26 6.98
N ASP A 18 1.54 -15.56 7.29
CA ASP A 18 1.69 -16.60 6.27
C ASP A 18 0.39 -16.74 5.47
N GLU A 19 -0.77 -16.65 6.14
CA GLU A 19 -2.07 -16.66 5.46
C GLU A 19 -2.25 -15.43 4.56
N ALA A 20 -1.80 -14.26 5.00
CA ALA A 20 -1.83 -13.04 4.19
C ALA A 20 -0.92 -13.13 2.96
N ILE A 21 0.25 -13.75 3.09
CA ILE A 21 1.17 -14.01 1.97
C ILE A 21 0.51 -14.96 0.96
N ASP A 22 -0.07 -16.07 1.43
CA ASP A 22 -0.74 -17.04 0.56
C ASP A 22 -1.94 -16.42 -0.16
N GLU A 23 -2.67 -15.53 0.49
CA GLU A 23 -3.78 -14.78 -0.11
C GLU A 23 -3.29 -13.78 -1.17
N ALA A 24 -2.19 -13.07 -0.91
CA ALA A 24 -1.58 -12.16 -1.88
C ALA A 24 -1.07 -12.91 -3.13
N ILE A 25 -0.42 -14.06 -2.94
CA ILE A 25 0.06 -14.92 -4.04
C ILE A 25 -1.13 -15.46 -4.84
N ARG A 26 -2.18 -15.98 -4.19
CA ARG A 26 -3.40 -16.44 -4.87
C ARG A 26 -4.07 -15.34 -5.67
N THR A 27 -4.15 -14.13 -5.11
CA THR A 27 -4.73 -12.96 -5.79
C THR A 27 -3.96 -12.59 -7.05
N CYS A 28 -2.66 -12.85 -7.08
CA CYS A 28 -1.78 -12.63 -8.24
C CYS A 28 -1.69 -13.84 -9.18
N GLY A 29 -2.63 -14.78 -9.11
CA GLY A 29 -2.67 -15.95 -9.98
C GLY A 29 -1.57 -16.98 -9.69
N GLY A 30 -0.99 -16.95 -8.49
CA GLY A 30 0.10 -17.86 -8.09
C GLY A 30 1.51 -17.35 -8.43
N ASP A 31 1.65 -16.20 -9.07
CA ASP A 31 2.98 -15.64 -9.38
C ASP A 31 3.49 -14.76 -8.23
N ALA A 32 4.46 -15.30 -7.48
CA ALA A 32 5.09 -14.62 -6.36
C ALA A 32 5.84 -13.34 -6.78
N ARG A 33 6.42 -13.26 -7.99
CA ARG A 33 7.10 -12.05 -8.46
C ARG A 33 6.09 -10.92 -8.69
N VAL A 34 4.93 -11.25 -9.24
CA VAL A 34 3.84 -10.29 -9.44
C VAL A 34 3.31 -9.80 -8.10
N ALA A 35 3.09 -10.71 -7.14
CA ALA A 35 2.64 -10.35 -5.79
C ALA A 35 3.60 -9.40 -5.08
N VAL A 36 4.89 -9.72 -5.06
CA VAL A 36 5.93 -8.87 -4.47
C VAL A 36 6.02 -7.52 -5.18
N GLY A 37 5.98 -7.50 -6.51
CA GLY A 37 6.00 -6.25 -7.28
C GLY A 37 4.82 -5.34 -6.94
N ALA A 38 3.63 -5.90 -6.80
CA ALA A 38 2.43 -5.16 -6.47
C ALA A 38 2.45 -4.64 -5.01
N LEU A 39 3.00 -5.41 -4.05
CA LEU A 39 3.23 -4.95 -2.68
C LEU A 39 4.21 -3.78 -2.61
N ILE A 40 5.33 -3.84 -3.33
CA ILE A 40 6.33 -2.76 -3.39
C ILE A 40 5.69 -1.48 -3.94
N LEU A 41 4.88 -1.59 -5.00
CA LEU A 41 4.16 -0.46 -5.57
C LEU A 41 3.15 0.13 -4.58
N GLY A 42 2.39 -0.71 -3.88
CA GLY A 42 1.47 -0.28 -2.83
C GLY A 42 2.17 0.48 -1.70
N GLN A 43 3.32 -0.03 -1.23
CA GLN A 43 4.12 0.63 -0.20
C GLN A 43 4.63 2.02 -0.65
N ARG A 44 5.10 2.14 -1.90
CA ARG A 44 5.52 3.44 -2.44
C ARG A 44 4.37 4.44 -2.51
N SER A 45 3.21 3.99 -3.00
CA SER A 45 2.02 4.84 -3.06
C SER A 45 1.58 5.32 -1.68
N LEU A 46 1.65 4.46 -0.66
CA LEU A 46 1.37 4.85 0.73
C LEU A 46 2.40 5.87 1.23
N GLN A 47 3.70 5.65 0.99
CA GLN A 47 4.75 6.60 1.38
C GLN A 47 4.56 7.97 0.72
N GLU A 48 4.24 8.01 -0.57
CA GLU A 48 3.93 9.25 -1.29
C GLU A 48 2.72 9.96 -0.69
N ALA A 49 1.61 9.25 -0.45
CA ALA A 49 0.41 9.80 0.17
C ALA A 49 0.65 10.33 1.60
N TYR A 50 1.50 9.64 2.38
CA TYR A 50 1.91 10.11 3.70
C TYR A 50 2.78 11.36 3.61
N SER A 51 3.74 11.41 2.68
CA SER A 51 4.59 12.58 2.45
C SER A 51 3.76 13.81 2.06
N GLU A 52 2.81 13.64 1.14
CA GLU A 52 1.88 14.71 0.72
C GLU A 52 1.01 15.21 1.88
N ARG A 53 0.48 14.30 2.71
CA ARG A 53 -0.30 14.66 3.91
C ARG A 53 0.51 15.44 4.93
N ILE A 54 1.76 15.02 5.19
CA ILE A 54 2.67 15.71 6.12
C ILE A 54 3.00 17.10 5.58
N SER A 55 3.35 17.20 4.30
CA SER A 55 3.64 18.47 3.62
C SER A 55 2.46 19.44 3.69
N ALA A 56 1.25 19.00 3.35
CA ALA A 56 0.03 19.81 3.45
C ALA A 56 -0.32 20.22 4.89
N GLY A 57 0.01 19.37 5.88
CA GLY A 57 -0.14 19.68 7.30
C GLY A 57 0.85 20.74 7.79
N TYR A 58 2.09 20.73 7.27
CA TYR A 58 3.12 21.72 7.59
C TYR A 58 2.79 23.10 6.99
N VAL A 59 2.37 23.13 5.72
CA VAL A 59 1.94 24.37 5.03
C VAL A 59 0.78 25.05 5.76
N ARG A 60 -0.25 24.29 6.17
CA ARG A 60 -1.38 24.84 6.93
C ARG A 60 -0.98 25.45 8.28
N ARG A 61 0.03 24.90 8.94
CA ARG A 61 0.51 25.40 10.23
C ARG A 61 1.42 26.62 10.10
N GLY A 62 2.09 26.78 8.96
CA GLY A 62 2.90 27.97 8.64
C GLY A 62 2.09 29.20 8.26
N LEU A 63 0.89 29.03 7.69
CA LEU A 63 -0.03 30.13 7.34
C LEU A 63 -0.87 30.64 8.52
N ALA A 64 -0.84 29.94 9.65
CA ALA A 64 -1.52 30.33 10.90
C ALA A 64 -0.59 31.10 11.86
N LYS A 65 0.54 31.60 11.38
CA LYS A 65 1.51 32.41 12.14
C LYS A 65 1.52 33.85 11.67
#